data_AF-A0A954PTY1-F1
#
_entry.id   AF-A0A954PTY1-F1
#
_cell.length_a   1.000
_cell.length_b   1.000
_cell.length_c   1.000
_cell.angle_alpha   90.00
_cell.angle_beta   90.00
_cell.angle_gamma   90.00
#
_symmetry.space_group_name_H-M   'P 1'
#
loop_
_entity.id
_entity.type
_entity.pdbx_description
1 polymer ?
#
loop_
_entity_poly.entity_id
_entity_poly.type
_entity_poly.pdbx_seq_one_letter_code
_entity_poly.pdbx_strand_id
1 'polypeptide(L)'
;MNTLYLIALQVIALLCFLVVFVLPFCLVFGGGMAKFALGPLNRCYDGTERHLRRQPEDVSFTYHTYRGLLIWVTQDEHKVHASCDDAKSILKRLLLFNLTWGMLSCGVLFVPFLAIGNYRRQMNRIEEQCSSSGKANHAMMTERRNQGS
;
A
#
# COMPACT_ATOMS: atom_id res chain seq x y z
N MET A 1 -20.04 -43.88 -24.17
CA MET A 1 -19.69 -42.44 -24.20
C MET A 1 -19.44 -41.85 -22.81
N ASN A 2 -20.18 -42.22 -21.75
CA ASN A 2 -20.08 -41.55 -20.43
C ASN A 2 -18.76 -41.73 -19.66
N THR A 3 -18.05 -42.85 -19.80
CA THR A 3 -16.83 -43.12 -19.02
C THR A 3 -15.67 -42.19 -19.38
N LEU A 4 -15.50 -41.85 -20.67
CA LEU A 4 -14.45 -40.95 -21.13
C LEU A 4 -14.66 -39.52 -20.61
N TYR A 5 -15.92 -39.05 -20.59
CA TYR A 5 -16.27 -37.73 -20.03
C TYR A 5 -16.03 -37.65 -18.53
N LEU A 6 -16.34 -38.72 -17.78
CA LEU A 6 -16.09 -38.76 -16.34
C LEU A 6 -14.59 -38.70 -16.02
N ILE A 7 -13.76 -39.43 -16.77
CA ILE A 7 -12.30 -39.40 -16.62
C ILE A 7 -11.77 -38.01 -16.97
N ALA A 8 -12.20 -37.41 -18.08
CA ALA A 8 -11.79 -36.07 -18.48
C ALA A 8 -12.16 -35.02 -17.42
N LEU A 9 -13.37 -35.11 -16.85
CA LEU A 9 -13.82 -34.20 -15.79
C LEU A 9 -12.97 -34.34 -14.51
N GLN A 10 -12.62 -35.57 -14.10
CA GLN A 10 -11.76 -35.82 -12.95
C GLN A 10 -10.35 -35.27 -13.16
N VAL A 11 -9.78 -35.44 -14.35
CA VAL A 11 -8.46 -34.90 -14.71
C VAL A 11 -8.49 -33.37 -14.69
N ILE A 12 -9.52 -32.74 -15.26
CA ILE A 12 -9.69 -31.27 -15.21
C ILE A 12 -9.82 -30.80 -13.76
N ALA A 13 -10.64 -31.46 -12.94
CA ALA A 13 -10.80 -31.11 -11.54
C ALA A 13 -9.48 -31.22 -10.75
N LEU A 14 -8.68 -32.27 -10.99
CA LEU A 14 -7.36 -32.44 -10.39
C LEU A 14 -6.39 -31.34 -10.82
N LEU A 15 -6.35 -31.01 -12.12
CA LEU A 15 -5.52 -29.92 -12.64
C LEU A 15 -5.92 -28.57 -12.04
N CYS A 16 -7.21 -28.29 -11.96
CA CYS A 16 -7.72 -27.10 -11.27
C CYS A 16 -7.29 -27.08 -9.80
N PHE A 17 -7.38 -28.20 -9.09
CA PHE A 17 -6.93 -28.28 -7.70
C PHE A 17 -5.42 -28.00 -7.56
N LEU A 18 -4.59 -28.59 -8.42
CA LEU A 18 -3.13 -28.36 -8.41
C LEU A 18 -2.80 -26.89 -8.68
N VAL A 19 -3.46 -26.27 -9.65
CA VAL A 19 -3.23 -24.86 -10.00
C VAL A 19 -3.76 -23.89 -8.94
N VAL A 20 -4.91 -24.19 -8.32
CA VAL A 20 -5.55 -23.30 -7.35
C VAL A 20 -4.97 -23.45 -5.95
N PHE A 21 -4.52 -24.64 -5.54
CA PHE A 21 -4.06 -24.88 -4.17
C PHE A 21 -2.57 -25.17 -4.09
N VAL A 22 -2.06 -26.10 -4.88
CA VAL A 22 -0.67 -26.55 -4.77
C VAL A 22 0.31 -25.51 -5.29
N LEU A 23 0.02 -24.89 -6.44
CA LEU A 23 0.89 -23.85 -7.02
C LEU A 23 1.01 -22.63 -6.09
N PRO A 24 -0.08 -22.03 -5.55
CA PRO A 24 0.01 -20.93 -4.58
C PRO A 24 0.72 -21.34 -3.29
N PHE A 25 0.47 -22.55 -2.79
CA PHE A 25 1.18 -23.07 -1.63
C PHE A 25 2.69 -23.13 -1.87
N CYS A 26 3.14 -23.71 -2.99
CA CYS A 26 4.55 -23.74 -3.36
C CYS A 26 5.15 -22.33 -3.53
N LEU A 27 4.41 -21.39 -4.12
CA LEU A 27 4.87 -20.00 -4.30
C LEU A 27 5.00 -19.23 -2.97
N VAL A 28 4.12 -19.50 -2.00
CA VAL A 28 4.16 -18.93 -0.66
C VAL A 28 5.30 -19.53 0.16
N PHE A 29 5.37 -20.86 0.25
CA PHE A 29 6.36 -21.56 1.08
C PHE A 29 7.78 -21.58 0.47
N GLY A 30 7.90 -21.49 -0.85
CA GLY A 30 9.18 -21.33 -1.55
C GLY A 30 9.77 -19.92 -1.48
N GLY A 31 9.13 -18.97 -0.78
CA GLY A 31 9.63 -17.60 -0.58
C GLY A 31 9.53 -16.68 -1.80
N GLY A 32 8.99 -17.15 -2.93
CA GLY A 32 8.83 -16.35 -4.16
C GLY A 32 7.84 -15.19 -3.98
N MET A 33 6.74 -15.43 -3.26
CA MET A 33 5.70 -14.44 -2.98
C MET A 33 6.18 -13.25 -2.17
N ALA A 34 7.14 -13.45 -1.26
CA ALA A 34 7.71 -12.37 -0.46
C ALA A 34 8.40 -11.31 -1.35
N LYS A 35 8.95 -11.72 -2.50
CA LYS A 35 9.65 -10.81 -3.42
C LYS A 35 8.73 -10.20 -4.49
N PHE A 36 7.65 -10.90 -4.84
CA PHE A 36 6.84 -10.56 -6.00
C PHE A 36 6.17 -9.16 -5.91
N ALA A 37 5.71 -8.77 -4.73
CA ALA A 37 5.06 -7.48 -4.53
C ALA A 37 5.98 -6.38 -3.96
N LEU A 38 7.22 -6.71 -3.59
CA LEU A 38 8.16 -5.72 -3.04
C LEU A 38 8.61 -4.70 -4.09
N GLY A 39 8.86 -5.13 -5.33
CA GLY A 39 9.21 -4.23 -6.43
C GLY A 39 8.13 -3.16 -6.68
N PRO A 40 6.87 -3.54 -6.93
CA PRO A 40 5.75 -2.60 -7.05
C PRO A 40 5.55 -1.73 -5.81
N LEU A 41 5.76 -2.25 -4.59
CA LEU A 41 5.66 -1.46 -3.37
C LEU A 41 6.76 -0.39 -3.28
N ASN A 42 8.01 -0.75 -3.59
CA ASN A 42 9.13 0.18 -3.60
C ASN A 42 8.91 1.31 -4.60
N ARG A 43 8.35 1.00 -5.78
CA ARG A 43 7.97 2.01 -6.79
C ARG A 43 6.96 3.05 -6.30
N CYS A 44 6.22 2.77 -5.22
CA CYS A 44 5.34 3.78 -4.62
C CYS A 44 6.12 4.98 -4.07
N TYR A 45 7.41 4.82 -3.79
CA TYR A 45 8.29 5.84 -3.24
C TYR A 45 9.26 6.46 -4.25
N ASP A 46 9.31 5.94 -5.48
CA ASP A 46 10.26 6.42 -6.48
C ASP A 46 9.98 7.88 -6.86
N GLY A 47 11.04 8.71 -6.84
CA GLY A 47 10.92 10.13 -7.16
C GLY A 47 10.18 10.96 -6.10
N THR A 48 10.14 10.49 -4.85
CA THR A 48 9.60 11.25 -3.71
C THR A 48 10.64 11.36 -2.61
N GLU A 49 10.78 12.53 -2.00
CA GLU A 49 11.71 12.71 -0.89
C GLU A 49 11.06 12.25 0.42
N ARG A 50 11.69 11.25 1.04
CA ARG A 50 11.28 10.73 2.35
C ARG A 50 12.34 11.05 3.38
N HIS A 51 11.89 11.60 4.49
CA HIS A 51 12.75 11.88 5.62
C HIS A 51 12.61 10.77 6.66
N LEU A 52 13.75 10.32 7.19
CA LEU A 52 13.78 9.31 8.26
C LEU A 52 13.21 9.86 9.57
N ARG A 53 13.33 11.18 9.77
CA ARG A 53 12.77 11.92 10.89
C ARG A 53 11.97 13.09 10.34
N ARG A 54 10.89 13.43 11.04
CA ARG A 54 10.06 14.58 10.72
C ARG A 54 10.88 15.87 10.75
N GLN A 55 10.96 16.55 9.61
CA GLN A 55 11.45 17.94 9.52
C GLN A 55 10.31 18.93 9.85
N PRO A 56 10.62 20.19 10.17
CA PRO A 56 9.60 21.20 10.53
C PRO A 56 8.51 21.38 9.49
N GLU A 57 8.83 21.14 8.21
CA GLU A 57 7.94 21.34 7.06
C GLU A 57 7.29 20.03 6.58
N ASP A 58 7.64 18.92 7.22
CA ASP A 58 7.13 17.61 6.85
C ASP A 58 5.76 17.34 7.47
N VAL A 59 4.91 16.75 6.64
CA VAL A 59 3.72 16.05 7.07
C VAL A 59 4.05 14.59 7.35
N SER A 60 3.30 13.99 8.25
CA SER A 60 3.52 12.63 8.73
C SER A 60 2.23 11.84 8.66
N PHE A 61 2.28 10.67 8.01
CA PHE A 61 1.15 9.75 7.97
C PHE A 61 1.60 8.30 8.16
N THR A 62 0.64 7.49 8.57
CA THR A 62 0.81 6.03 8.69
C THR A 62 -0.21 5.35 7.81
N TYR A 63 0.25 4.49 6.91
CA TYR A 63 -0.63 3.76 6.00
C TYR A 63 -0.31 2.27 6.01
N HIS A 64 -1.34 1.44 5.85
CA HIS A 64 -1.18 -0.01 5.80
C HIS A 64 -1.37 -0.51 4.39
N THR A 65 -0.40 -1.29 3.89
CA THR A 65 -0.57 -2.03 2.65
C THR A 65 -0.82 -3.50 2.90
N TYR A 66 -1.60 -4.09 2.02
CA TYR A 66 -1.93 -5.50 2.05
C TYR A 66 -1.41 -6.14 0.76
N ARG A 67 -0.67 -7.24 0.90
CA ARG A 67 -0.22 -8.06 -0.23
C ARG A 67 -0.46 -9.53 0.08
N GLY A 68 -0.72 -10.34 -0.93
CA GLY A 68 -1.04 -11.74 -0.68
C GLY A 68 -1.51 -12.48 -1.91
N LEU A 69 -1.74 -13.78 -1.75
CA LEU A 69 -2.33 -14.64 -2.78
C LEU A 69 -3.28 -15.63 -2.11
N LEU A 70 -4.53 -15.65 -2.55
CA LEU A 70 -5.58 -16.48 -1.95
C LEU A 70 -5.60 -16.30 -0.42
N ILE A 71 -5.49 -17.37 0.37
CA ILE A 71 -5.60 -17.33 1.83
C ILE A 71 -4.43 -16.62 2.54
N TRP A 72 -3.31 -16.38 1.85
CA TRP A 72 -2.16 -15.74 2.46
C TRP A 72 -2.25 -14.22 2.33
N VAL A 73 -2.20 -13.50 3.45
CA VAL A 73 -2.17 -12.02 3.48
C VAL A 73 -1.05 -11.56 4.40
N THR A 74 -0.26 -10.61 3.91
CA THR A 74 0.73 -9.87 4.69
C THR A 74 0.31 -8.41 4.74
N GLN A 75 0.29 -7.87 5.95
CA GLN A 75 0.06 -6.45 6.21
C GLN A 75 1.40 -5.79 6.53
N ASP A 76 1.74 -4.73 5.80
CA ASP A 76 2.91 -3.90 6.08
C ASP A 76 2.46 -2.50 6.53
N GLU A 77 3.13 -1.95 7.54
CA GLU A 77 2.91 -0.57 8.02
C GLU A 77 3.97 0.37 7.45
N HIS A 78 3.51 1.50 6.92
CA HIS A 78 4.34 2.54 6.32
C HIS A 78 4.22 3.83 7.10
N LYS A 79 5.28 4.19 7.82
CA LYS A 79 5.43 5.51 8.45
C LYS A 79 6.21 6.40 7.49
N VAL A 80 5.57 7.47 7.02
CA VAL A 80 6.13 8.35 6.01
C VAL A 80 6.18 9.77 6.56
N HIS A 81 7.35 10.40 6.43
CA HIS A 81 7.57 11.82 6.63
C HIS A 81 8.05 12.40 5.31
N ALA A 82 7.34 13.39 4.77
CA ALA A 82 7.63 13.97 3.47
C ALA A 82 7.01 15.37 3.34
N SER A 83 7.36 16.07 2.26
CA SER A 83 6.67 17.30 1.84
C SER A 83 5.17 17.04 1.62
N CYS A 84 4.36 18.09 1.66
CA CYS A 84 2.91 17.97 1.47
C CYS A 84 2.55 17.25 0.16
N ASP A 85 3.20 17.64 -0.94
CA ASP A 85 2.90 17.11 -2.28
C ASP A 85 3.37 15.67 -2.43
N ASP A 86 4.57 15.36 -1.91
CA ASP A 86 5.09 13.99 -1.91
C ASP A 86 4.24 13.06 -1.04
N ALA A 87 3.82 13.51 0.15
CA ALA A 87 2.98 12.70 1.02
C ALA A 87 1.65 12.33 0.35
N LYS A 88 1.01 13.27 -0.35
CA LYS A 88 -0.21 13.01 -1.12
C LYS A 88 0.06 12.02 -2.27
N SER A 89 1.16 12.21 -2.99
CA SER A 89 1.58 11.34 -4.10
C SER A 89 1.82 9.90 -3.62
N ILE A 90 2.60 9.73 -2.55
CA ILE A 90 2.90 8.43 -1.93
C ILE A 90 1.60 7.78 -1.45
N LEU A 91 0.75 8.51 -0.74
CA LEU A 91 -0.51 7.96 -0.23
C LEU A 91 -1.41 7.44 -1.35
N LYS A 92 -1.51 8.16 -2.48
CA LYS A 92 -2.26 7.73 -3.66
C LYS A 92 -1.64 6.47 -4.30
N ARG A 93 -0.32 6.41 -4.41
CA ARG A 93 0.39 5.24 -4.96
C ARG A 93 0.20 4.00 -4.07
N LEU A 94 0.25 4.16 -2.74
CA LEU A 94 -0.01 3.08 -1.79
C LEU A 94 -1.46 2.59 -1.83
N LEU A 95 -2.44 3.49 -2.07
CA LEU A 95 -3.82 3.08 -2.32
C LEU A 95 -3.91 2.24 -3.60
N LEU A 96 -3.34 2.71 -4.72
CA LEU A 96 -3.33 1.97 -5.98
C LEU A 96 -2.64 0.61 -5.85
N PHE A 97 -1.56 0.56 -5.06
CA PHE A 97 -0.92 -0.70 -4.70
C PHE A 97 -1.90 -1.65 -4.01
N ASN A 98 -2.63 -1.21 -2.98
CA ASN A 98 -3.63 -2.05 -2.30
C ASN A 98 -4.76 -2.50 -3.24
N LEU A 99 -5.21 -1.61 -4.13
CA LEU A 99 -6.25 -1.93 -5.10
C LEU A 99 -5.76 -2.85 -6.24
N THR A 100 -4.45 -3.01 -6.43
CA THR A 100 -3.90 -3.91 -7.46
C THR A 100 -3.42 -5.22 -6.84
N TRP A 101 -2.59 -5.11 -5.81
CA TRP A 101 -1.87 -6.22 -5.18
C TRP A 101 -2.59 -6.80 -3.98
N GLY A 102 -3.33 -5.98 -3.24
CA GLY A 102 -4.17 -6.44 -2.13
C GLY A 102 -5.36 -7.27 -2.59
N MET A 103 -5.85 -7.01 -3.82
CA MET A 103 -6.92 -7.78 -4.47
C MET A 103 -6.49 -9.16 -4.98
N LEU A 104 -5.20 -9.51 -4.95
CA LEU A 104 -4.76 -10.87 -5.31
C LEU A 104 -4.95 -11.86 -4.14
N SER A 105 -5.21 -11.33 -2.94
CA SER A 105 -5.52 -12.12 -1.76
C SER A 105 -7.03 -12.36 -1.61
N CYS A 106 -7.44 -13.34 -0.79
CA CYS A 106 -8.83 -13.56 -0.34
C CYS A 106 -9.42 -12.32 0.37
N GLY A 107 -8.59 -11.33 0.68
CA GLY A 107 -9.00 -10.01 1.11
C GLY A 107 -9.76 -9.19 0.05
N VAL A 108 -10.01 -9.67 -1.18
CA VAL A 108 -10.76 -8.93 -2.23
C VAL A 108 -12.03 -8.27 -1.71
N LEU A 109 -12.75 -8.95 -0.81
CA LEU A 109 -14.01 -8.43 -0.26
C LEU A 109 -13.83 -7.29 0.76
N PHE A 110 -12.69 -7.20 1.46
CA PHE A 110 -12.51 -6.25 2.56
C PHE A 110 -11.40 -5.23 2.33
N VAL A 111 -10.32 -5.64 1.65
CA VAL A 111 -9.14 -4.81 1.39
C VAL A 111 -9.48 -3.52 0.65
N PRO A 112 -10.34 -3.49 -0.40
CA PRO A 112 -10.69 -2.24 -1.06
C PRO A 112 -11.36 -1.24 -0.10
N PHE A 113 -12.31 -1.71 0.72
CA PHE A 113 -13.01 -0.86 1.67
C PHE A 113 -12.07 -0.33 2.76
N LEU A 114 -11.21 -1.18 3.32
CA LEU A 114 -10.22 -0.79 4.32
C LEU A 114 -9.18 0.18 3.74
N ALA A 115 -8.69 -0.08 2.52
CA ALA A 115 -7.69 0.75 1.86
C ALA A 115 -8.26 2.14 1.53
N ILE A 116 -9.49 2.22 0.99
CA ILE A 116 -10.16 3.49 0.68
C ILE A 116 -10.49 4.26 1.97
N GLY A 117 -10.98 3.58 3.00
CA GLY A 117 -11.28 4.20 4.30
C GLY A 117 -10.04 4.81 4.95
N ASN A 118 -8.93 4.05 4.99
CA ASN A 118 -7.65 4.54 5.49
C ASN A 118 -7.13 5.69 4.61
N TYR A 119 -7.27 5.59 3.29
CA TYR A 119 -6.82 6.64 2.36
C TYR A 119 -7.51 7.96 2.65
N ARG A 120 -8.85 7.96 2.74
CA ARG A 120 -9.63 9.18 3.01
C ARG A 120 -9.24 9.79 4.35
N ARG A 121 -9.10 8.96 5.38
CA ARG A 121 -8.69 9.41 6.72
C ARG A 121 -7.30 10.06 6.72
N GLN A 122 -6.32 9.44 6.06
CA GLN A 122 -4.96 9.98 6.01
C GLN A 122 -4.86 11.20 5.09
N MET A 123 -5.61 11.24 3.98
CA MET A 123 -5.63 12.39 3.09
C MET A 123 -6.10 13.64 3.83
N ASN A 124 -7.22 13.56 4.55
CA ASN A 124 -7.72 14.69 5.35
C ASN A 124 -6.69 15.15 6.39
N ARG A 125 -6.01 14.21 7.06
CA ARG A 125 -4.94 14.52 8.02
C ARG A 125 -3.74 15.21 7.38
N ILE A 126 -3.33 14.76 6.19
CA ILE A 126 -2.27 15.40 5.43
C ILE A 126 -2.67 16.83 5.08
N GLU A 127 -3.88 17.04 4.58
CA GLU A 127 -4.38 18.39 4.22
C GLU A 127 -4.42 19.35 5.43
N GLU A 128 -4.86 18.87 6.59
CA GLU A 128 -4.83 19.62 7.86
C GLU A 128 -3.40 19.98 8.27
N GLN A 129 -2.47 19.03 8.18
CA GLN A 129 -1.06 19.24 8.52
C GLN A 129 -0.37 20.20 7.54
N CYS A 130 -0.66 20.12 6.23
CA CYS A 130 -0.10 21.04 5.25
C CYS A 130 -0.57 22.48 5.51
N SER A 131 -1.86 22.65 5.80
CA SER A 131 -2.46 23.94 6.12
C SER A 131 -1.88 24.55 7.40
N SER A 132 -1.53 23.70 8.37
CA SER A 132 -0.95 24.13 9.65
C SER A 132 0.55 24.44 9.54
N SER A 133 1.30 23.66 8.76
CA SER A 133 2.73 23.86 8.55
C SER A 133 3.01 25.16 7.78
N GLY A 134 2.16 25.49 6.78
CA GLY A 134 2.23 26.79 6.10
C GLY A 134 2.03 27.99 7.01
N LYS A 135 1.16 27.88 8.03
CA LYS A 135 0.93 28.94 9.03
C LYS A 135 2.11 29.10 9.98
N ALA A 136 2.73 27.99 10.41
CA ALA A 136 3.92 28.02 11.26
C ALA A 136 5.11 28.72 10.57
N ASN A 137 5.33 28.42 9.28
CA ASN A 137 6.37 29.08 8.49
C ASN A 137 6.13 30.58 8.35
N HIS A 138 4.90 31.01 8.10
CA HIS A 138 4.57 32.44 8.01
C HIS A 138 4.82 33.16 9.35
N ALA A 139 4.41 32.56 10.47
CA ALA A 139 4.64 33.14 11.81
C ALA A 139 6.14 33.29 12.12
N MET A 140 6.94 32.24 11.86
CA MET A 140 8.38 32.23 12.13
C MET A 140 9.15 33.23 11.24
N MET A 141 8.72 33.40 9.99
CA MET A 141 9.30 34.39 9.07
C MET A 141 8.99 35.83 9.50
N THR A 142 7.80 36.05 10.07
CA THR A 142 7.40 37.36 10.61
C THR A 142 8.20 37.71 11.88
N GLU A 143 8.48 36.73 12.73
CA GLU A 143 9.25 36.91 13.97
C GLU A 143 10.74 37.17 13.71
N ARG A 144 11.38 36.46 12.76
CA ARG A 144 12.76 36.77 12.34
C ARG A 144 12.91 38.18 11.75
N ARG A 145 11.87 38.70 11.09
CA ARG A 145 11.88 40.06 10.53
C ARG A 145 11.82 41.14 11.63
N ASN A 146 11.17 40.84 12.75
CA ASN A 146 11.03 41.77 13.88
C ASN A 146 12.23 41.75 14.85
N GLN A 147 13.02 40.68 14.89
CA GLN A 147 14.24 40.62 15.73
C GLN A 147 15.48 41.25 15.10
N GLY A 148 15.39 41.68 13.82
CA GLY A 148 16.49 42.30 13.08
C GLY A 148 16.40 43.82 12.91
N SER A 149 15.41 44.47 13.54
CA SER A 149 15.24 45.94 13.62
C SER A 149 15.44 46.41 15.05
#